data_AF-A0A101JEC2-F1
#
_entry.id   AF-A0A101JEC2-F1
#
_cell.length_a   1.000
_cell.length_b   1.000
_cell.length_c   1.000
_cell.angle_alpha   90.00
_cell.angle_beta   90.00
_cell.angle_gamma   90.00
#
_symmetry.space_group_name_H-M   'P 1'
#
loop_
_entity.id
_entity.type
_entity.pdbx_description
1 polymer ?
#
loop_
_entity_poly.entity_id
_entity_poly.type
_entity_poly.pdbx_seq_one_letter_code
_entity_poly.pdbx_strand_id
1 'polypeptide(L)'
;MYQGATGLEPGEGPATPVGRPPVEWDPDLTGGPRDDLSGLAVASLIFGLIGGFIFSPLLGAAALVKIKQTGQRGKGLAVAGLVLSGVWAVVLAVVVGVNWYVTHRAEDMVALRIGQCLDFPAQGRDDPFVPGQIATLPCTGPHRAEMAGWVGFGDGRGNVGEYPGAAALVQRAQEGCLSVTRNYVLDPLSLPADVHARWYVPRDSEWSRGSHSITCFLAADQAPISRSLREDAAIVNTDQLHFLLAIRDCVQLTARVDALLTAGPPAELRSAVAQTVDACSAMGVKVDTQPWPSEAEPAMLQLVADLDAALPLWQSAAGATSDNDLRHRVEQAQQRHVPTHMLAVRRALKLSTTQGEPLPEQ
;
A
#
# COMPACT_ATOMS: atom_id res chain seq x y z
N MET A 1 50.87 -84.18 43.87
CA MET A 1 52.15 -84.00 44.58
C MET A 1 51.86 -83.09 45.75
N TYR A 2 51.67 -83.65 46.94
CA TYR A 2 52.73 -83.98 47.91
C TYR A 2 53.50 -82.75 48.39
N GLN A 3 53.34 -82.48 49.69
CA GLN A 3 54.32 -81.96 50.67
C GLN A 3 54.88 -80.55 50.41
N GLY A 4 55.00 -79.65 51.39
CA GLY A 4 54.95 -79.81 52.84
C GLY A 4 56.08 -78.97 53.47
N ALA A 5 55.78 -78.38 54.63
CA ALA A 5 56.72 -77.90 55.66
C ALA A 5 57.64 -76.70 55.30
N THR A 6 58.07 -75.80 56.18
CA THR A 6 57.81 -75.45 57.60
C THR A 6 58.58 -74.14 57.84
N GLY A 7 58.09 -73.28 58.73
CA GLY A 7 58.86 -72.15 59.27
C GLY A 7 58.09 -71.46 60.40
N LEU A 8 58.27 -71.95 61.63
CA LEU A 8 57.81 -71.35 62.88
C LEU A 8 58.89 -70.41 63.42
N GLU A 9 58.51 -69.19 63.79
CA GLU A 9 59.22 -68.34 64.77
C GLU A 9 58.21 -67.77 65.79
N PRO A 10 58.67 -67.46 67.02
CA PRO A 10 57.89 -67.63 68.24
C PRO A 10 57.14 -66.37 68.70
N GLY A 11 56.13 -66.63 69.52
CA GLY A 11 55.14 -65.66 69.97
C GLY A 11 55.55 -64.82 71.18
N GLU A 12 54.77 -63.76 71.37
CA GLU A 12 54.88 -62.86 72.50
C GLU A 12 53.49 -62.39 72.95
N GLY A 13 53.18 -62.65 74.23
CA GLY A 13 52.37 -61.80 75.10
C GLY A 13 50.82 -61.85 75.01
N PRO A 14 50.10 -62.19 76.10
CA PRO A 14 48.64 -62.14 76.14
C PRO A 14 48.14 -60.71 76.42
N ALA A 15 47.29 -60.18 75.54
CA ALA A 15 46.61 -58.90 75.75
C ALA A 15 45.15 -59.10 76.20
N THR A 16 44.81 -58.40 77.27
CA THR A 16 43.57 -58.36 78.04
C THR A 16 42.31 -57.93 77.26
N PRO A 17 41.09 -58.33 77.67
CA PRO A 17 39.86 -58.01 76.98
C PRO A 17 39.37 -56.59 77.30
N VAL A 18 39.21 -55.74 76.29
CA VAL A 18 38.65 -54.40 76.43
C VAL A 18 37.17 -54.41 76.01
N GLY A 19 36.30 -54.00 76.93
CA GLY A 19 34.85 -53.97 76.79
C GLY A 19 34.33 -52.94 75.79
N ARG A 20 33.15 -53.23 75.23
CA ARG A 20 32.38 -52.31 74.37
C ARG A 20 31.84 -51.12 75.18
N PRO A 21 31.91 -49.89 74.64
CA PRO A 21 31.15 -48.77 75.20
C PRO A 21 29.65 -48.85 74.83
N PRO A 22 28.75 -48.29 75.66
CA PRO A 22 27.31 -48.26 75.41
C PRO A 22 26.95 -47.21 74.34
N VAL A 23 25.90 -47.50 73.56
CA VAL A 23 25.33 -46.60 72.54
C VAL A 23 24.48 -45.54 73.24
N GLU A 24 24.92 -44.28 73.15
CA GLU A 24 24.22 -43.11 73.67
C GLU A 24 23.22 -42.60 72.61
N TRP A 25 21.96 -42.44 73.00
CA TRP A 25 20.86 -42.01 72.14
C TRP A 25 20.73 -40.49 72.21
N ASP A 26 21.03 -39.80 71.11
CA ASP A 26 21.01 -38.33 71.00
C ASP A 26 19.60 -37.83 70.60
N PRO A 27 18.91 -37.00 71.40
CA PRO A 27 17.56 -36.51 71.10
C PRO A 27 17.47 -35.39 70.04
N ASP A 28 18.58 -34.92 69.45
CA ASP A 28 18.58 -33.71 68.61
C ASP A 28 18.19 -33.92 67.12
N LEU A 29 17.20 -34.78 66.85
CA LEU A 29 16.60 -34.95 65.51
C LEU A 29 15.36 -34.07 65.26
N THR A 30 15.31 -32.87 65.85
CA THR A 30 14.29 -31.88 65.53
C THR A 30 14.92 -30.57 65.04
N GLY A 31 15.01 -30.41 63.71
CA GLY A 31 15.14 -29.08 63.09
C GLY A 31 16.24 -28.91 62.05
N GLY A 32 16.25 -29.71 60.99
CA GLY A 32 16.91 -29.31 59.74
C GLY A 32 16.10 -28.20 59.04
N PRO A 33 16.72 -27.14 58.48
CA PRO A 33 16.00 -26.13 57.71
C PRO A 33 15.19 -26.79 56.59
N ARG A 34 13.90 -26.46 56.51
CA ARG A 34 13.04 -26.90 55.41
C ARG A 34 13.59 -26.31 54.10
N ASP A 35 13.93 -27.19 53.15
CA ASP A 35 14.23 -26.85 51.75
C ASP A 35 12.94 -26.35 51.08
N ASP A 36 12.52 -25.12 51.39
CA ASP A 36 11.44 -24.47 50.68
C ASP A 36 11.99 -23.85 49.40
N LEU A 37 11.66 -24.46 48.25
CA LEU A 37 11.86 -23.84 46.94
C LEU A 37 11.29 -22.42 46.99
N SER A 38 12.14 -21.42 46.71
CA SER A 38 11.71 -20.02 46.78
C SER A 38 10.54 -19.80 45.82
N GLY A 39 9.35 -19.50 46.35
CA GLY A 39 8.16 -19.17 45.55
C GLY A 39 8.38 -18.01 44.59
N LEU A 40 9.40 -17.18 44.87
CA LEU A 40 9.92 -16.14 43.99
C LEU A 40 10.53 -16.67 42.69
N ALA A 41 11.21 -17.83 42.71
CA ALA A 41 11.75 -18.47 41.52
C ALA A 41 10.63 -19.01 40.61
N VAL A 42 9.63 -19.65 41.22
CA VAL A 42 8.44 -20.16 40.50
C VAL A 42 7.59 -19.00 39.97
N ALA A 43 7.40 -17.94 40.75
CA ALA A 43 6.72 -16.73 40.29
C ALA A 43 7.47 -16.06 39.13
N SER A 44 8.81 -15.96 39.19
CA SER A 44 9.60 -15.39 38.08
C SER A 44 9.50 -16.24 36.80
N LEU A 45 9.39 -17.56 36.94
CA LEU A 45 9.18 -18.48 35.82
C LEU A 45 7.79 -18.31 35.20
N ILE A 46 6.74 -18.22 36.03
CA ILE A 46 5.35 -18.07 35.58
C ILE A 46 5.13 -16.68 34.94
N PHE A 47 5.66 -15.60 35.54
CA PHE A 47 5.58 -14.27 34.96
C PHE A 47 6.46 -14.09 33.72
N GLY A 48 7.61 -14.78 33.63
CA GLY A 48 8.41 -14.88 32.41
C GLY A 48 7.72 -15.65 31.29
N LEU A 49 6.87 -16.63 31.64
CA LEU A 49 6.08 -17.43 30.70
C LEU A 49 4.80 -16.70 30.22
N ILE A 50 4.19 -15.84 31.07
CA ILE A 50 2.85 -15.26 30.82
C ILE A 50 2.87 -13.74 30.53
N GLY A 51 3.89 -12.97 30.96
CA GLY A 51 3.81 -11.49 30.97
C GLY A 51 5.11 -10.71 30.74
N GLY A 52 6.11 -11.29 30.10
CA GLY A 52 7.46 -10.72 29.96
C GLY A 52 7.65 -9.63 28.91
N PHE A 53 6.69 -8.72 28.67
CA PHE A 53 6.89 -7.61 27.71
C PHE A 53 7.23 -6.25 28.36
N ILE A 54 6.81 -5.95 29.60
CA ILE A 54 6.92 -4.55 30.10
C ILE A 54 7.81 -4.38 31.36
N PHE A 55 7.95 -5.39 32.23
CA PHE A 55 8.62 -5.20 33.54
C PHE A 55 9.90 -6.03 33.77
N SER A 56 10.32 -6.85 32.80
CA SER A 56 11.44 -7.80 32.96
C SER A 56 12.85 -7.18 33.14
N PRO A 57 13.26 -6.14 32.38
CA PRO A 57 14.67 -5.73 32.42
C PRO A 57 15.08 -5.05 33.74
N LEU A 58 14.17 -4.31 34.39
CA LEU A 58 14.47 -3.59 35.63
C LEU A 58 14.53 -4.51 36.86
N LEU A 59 13.64 -5.51 36.97
CA LEU A 59 13.69 -6.47 38.08
C LEU A 59 14.82 -7.49 37.94
N GLY A 60 15.20 -7.86 36.72
CA GLY A 60 16.34 -8.76 36.47
C GLY A 60 17.67 -8.16 36.96
N ALA A 61 17.88 -6.85 36.74
CA ALA A 61 19.06 -6.14 37.22
C ALA A 61 19.11 -6.04 38.76
N ALA A 62 17.97 -5.75 39.41
CA ALA A 62 17.89 -5.64 40.88
C ALA A 62 18.11 -7.00 41.59
N ALA A 63 17.65 -8.10 41.00
CA ALA A 63 17.84 -9.45 41.55
C ALA A 63 19.32 -9.89 41.52
N LEU A 64 20.07 -9.52 40.47
CA LEU A 64 21.49 -9.84 40.33
C LEU A 64 22.37 -9.15 41.38
N VAL A 65 22.03 -7.92 41.78
CA VAL A 65 22.76 -7.18 42.83
C VAL A 65 22.53 -7.83 44.21
N LYS A 66 21.31 -8.30 44.48
CA LYS A 66 20.95 -8.92 45.78
C LYS A 66 21.55 -10.33 45.93
N ILE A 67 21.60 -11.12 44.85
CA ILE A 67 22.22 -12.46 44.84
C ILE A 67 23.74 -12.41 45.02
N LYS A 68 24.39 -11.34 44.52
CA LYS A 68 25.83 -11.14 44.70
C LYS A 68 26.21 -10.86 46.17
N GLN A 69 25.26 -10.35 46.97
CA GLN A 69 25.45 -10.01 48.39
C GLN A 69 25.12 -11.14 49.37
N THR A 70 24.23 -12.09 49.01
CA THR A 70 23.72 -13.10 49.96
C THR A 70 24.25 -14.53 49.76
N GLY A 71 25.04 -14.79 48.72
CA GLY A 71 25.73 -16.08 48.54
C GLY A 71 24.82 -17.30 48.24
N GLN A 72 23.56 -17.10 47.87
CA GLN A 72 22.62 -18.20 47.61
C GLN A 72 22.78 -18.85 46.22
N ARG A 73 22.54 -20.17 46.13
CA ARG A 73 22.54 -20.98 44.90
C ARG A 73 21.27 -20.73 44.08
N GLY A 74 21.32 -19.79 43.14
CA GLY A 74 20.23 -19.51 42.18
C GLY A 74 20.68 -18.94 40.83
N LYS A 75 22.01 -18.87 40.61
CA LYS A 75 22.61 -18.22 39.42
C LYS A 75 22.17 -18.88 38.10
N GLY A 76 22.00 -20.19 38.08
CA GLY A 76 21.59 -20.92 36.87
C GLY A 76 20.19 -20.56 36.39
N LEU A 77 19.23 -20.37 37.31
CA LEU A 77 17.86 -19.99 36.99
C LEU A 77 17.75 -18.53 36.53
N ALA A 78 18.51 -17.62 37.14
CA ALA A 78 18.58 -16.22 36.70
C ALA A 78 19.18 -16.10 35.30
N VAL A 79 20.24 -16.86 35.00
CA VAL A 79 20.82 -16.93 33.65
C VAL A 79 19.83 -17.53 32.65
N ALA A 80 19.14 -18.61 33.02
CA ALA A 80 18.12 -19.21 32.15
C ALA A 80 16.96 -18.25 31.83
N GLY A 81 16.47 -17.49 32.81
CA GLY A 81 15.43 -16.47 32.60
C GLY A 81 15.87 -15.33 31.70
N LEU A 82 17.13 -14.89 31.83
CA LEU A 82 17.70 -13.81 31.01
C LEU A 82 17.95 -14.28 29.57
N VAL A 83 18.43 -15.52 29.38
CA VAL A 83 18.55 -16.15 28.06
C VAL A 83 17.18 -16.30 27.40
N LEU A 84 16.18 -16.79 28.13
CA LEU A 84 14.83 -16.98 27.59
C LEU A 84 14.17 -15.64 27.21
N SER A 85 14.37 -14.59 28.01
CA SER A 85 13.93 -13.23 27.68
C SER A 85 14.64 -12.67 26.44
N GLY A 86 15.94 -12.95 26.29
CA GLY A 86 16.70 -12.57 25.10
C GLY A 86 16.20 -13.29 23.85
N VAL A 87 15.91 -14.60 23.96
CA VAL A 87 15.31 -15.39 22.87
C VAL A 87 13.95 -14.83 22.47
N TRP A 88 13.07 -14.50 23.42
CA TRP A 88 11.77 -13.89 23.12
C TRP A 88 11.90 -12.50 22.48
N ALA A 89 12.85 -11.68 22.91
CA ALA A 89 13.10 -10.38 22.28
C ALA A 89 13.58 -10.54 20.83
N VAL A 90 14.47 -11.51 20.56
CA VAL A 90 14.91 -11.85 19.21
C VAL A 90 13.74 -12.39 18.37
N VAL A 91 12.91 -13.29 18.91
CA VAL A 91 11.72 -13.80 18.22
C VAL A 91 10.75 -12.66 17.90
N LEU A 92 10.50 -11.73 18.82
CA LEU A 92 9.64 -10.57 18.58
C LEU A 92 10.25 -9.65 17.53
N ALA A 93 11.55 -9.36 17.61
CA ALA A 93 12.24 -8.56 16.61
C ALA A 93 12.21 -9.20 15.22
N VAL A 94 12.33 -10.54 15.15
CA VAL A 94 12.17 -11.31 13.91
C VAL A 94 10.73 -11.28 13.44
N VAL A 95 9.72 -11.46 14.30
CA VAL A 95 8.31 -11.40 13.91
C VAL A 95 7.93 -10.01 13.42
N VAL A 96 8.35 -8.95 14.11
CA VAL A 96 8.11 -7.56 13.69
C VAL A 96 8.88 -7.26 12.41
N GLY A 97 10.14 -7.67 12.31
CA GLY A 97 10.96 -7.47 11.12
C GLY A 97 10.45 -8.25 9.91
N VAL A 98 10.00 -9.49 10.09
CA VAL A 98 9.38 -10.33 9.06
C VAL A 98 8.01 -9.78 8.69
N ASN A 99 7.18 -9.38 9.66
CA ASN A 99 5.88 -8.76 9.38
C ASN A 99 6.08 -7.46 8.59
N TRP A 100 6.98 -6.58 9.05
CA TRP A 100 7.35 -5.36 8.32
C TRP A 100 7.88 -5.69 6.92
N TYR A 101 8.75 -6.69 6.78
CA TYR A 101 9.29 -7.11 5.50
C TYR A 101 8.25 -7.74 4.56
N VAL A 102 7.29 -8.49 5.09
CA VAL A 102 6.17 -9.08 4.35
C VAL A 102 5.16 -8.00 3.95
N THR A 103 4.86 -7.04 4.84
CA THR A 103 3.92 -5.94 4.54
C THR A 103 4.51 -4.88 3.61
N HIS A 104 5.85 -4.78 3.49
CA HIS A 104 6.54 -3.81 2.62
C HIS A 104 7.23 -4.47 1.41
N ARG A 105 7.01 -5.77 1.18
CA ARG A 105 7.33 -6.38 -0.11
C ARG A 105 6.23 -6.01 -1.10
N ALA A 106 6.59 -5.40 -2.24
CA ALA A 106 5.75 -5.55 -3.40
C ALA A 106 5.79 -7.00 -3.89
N GLU A 107 4.70 -7.63 -4.33
CA GLU A 107 3.61 -6.96 -5.04
C GLU A 107 4.00 -6.90 -6.52
N ASP A 108 4.27 -8.02 -7.23
CA ASP A 108 4.52 -7.98 -8.70
C ASP A 108 3.51 -7.01 -9.34
N MET A 109 3.87 -6.24 -10.40
CA MET A 109 2.95 -5.21 -10.97
C MET A 109 1.52 -5.74 -11.20
N VAL A 110 1.41 -7.02 -11.58
CA VAL A 110 0.17 -7.77 -11.84
C VAL A 110 -0.66 -8.10 -10.58
N ALA A 111 -0.08 -7.97 -9.39
CA ALA A 111 -0.67 -8.27 -8.09
C ALA A 111 -1.04 -7.03 -7.27
N LEU A 112 -0.80 -5.83 -7.82
CA LEU A 112 -1.24 -4.59 -7.18
C LEU A 112 -2.78 -4.60 -6.98
N ARG A 113 -3.30 -3.58 -6.30
CA ARG A 113 -4.73 -3.34 -6.08
C ARG A 113 -5.05 -1.89 -6.35
N ILE A 114 -6.28 -1.62 -6.79
CA ILE A 114 -6.80 -0.27 -7.02
C ILE A 114 -6.62 0.57 -5.76
N GLY A 115 -5.97 1.74 -5.91
CA GLY A 115 -5.65 2.66 -4.82
C GLY A 115 -4.37 2.37 -4.04
N GLN A 116 -3.60 1.34 -4.41
CA GLN A 116 -2.26 1.19 -3.83
C GLN A 116 -1.32 2.24 -4.43
N CYS A 117 -0.69 3.01 -3.54
CA CYS A 117 0.38 3.92 -3.88
C CYS A 117 1.73 3.21 -3.87
N LEU A 118 2.60 3.58 -4.79
CA LEU A 118 3.88 2.93 -4.99
C LEU A 118 5.00 3.89 -5.38
N ASP A 119 6.22 3.46 -5.14
CA ASP A 119 7.43 4.10 -5.66
C ASP A 119 8.24 3.12 -6.52
N PHE A 120 8.99 3.69 -7.47
CA PHE A 120 9.86 2.94 -8.36
C PHE A 120 11.32 3.25 -8.03
N PRO A 121 12.23 2.26 -8.12
CA PRO A 121 13.65 2.55 -7.96
C PRO A 121 14.10 3.59 -9.00
N ALA A 122 15.00 4.50 -8.60
CA ALA A 122 15.48 5.57 -9.47
C ALA A 122 16.20 5.05 -10.75
N GLN A 123 16.71 3.82 -10.71
CA GLN A 123 17.32 3.11 -11.84
C GLN A 123 16.18 2.55 -12.72
N GLY A 124 16.09 2.95 -13.99
CA GLY A 124 15.06 2.43 -14.92
C GLY A 124 13.80 3.29 -15.09
N ARG A 125 13.84 4.58 -14.73
CA ARG A 125 12.72 5.52 -14.96
C ARG A 125 12.26 5.62 -16.41
N ASP A 126 13.18 5.42 -17.34
CA ASP A 126 12.94 5.45 -18.79
C ASP A 126 12.71 4.05 -19.39
N ASP A 127 12.70 2.99 -18.57
CA ASP A 127 12.43 1.62 -19.03
C ASP A 127 10.90 1.40 -19.08
N PRO A 128 10.31 1.15 -20.27
CA PRO A 128 8.87 0.91 -20.41
C PRO A 128 8.36 -0.34 -19.66
N PHE A 129 9.24 -1.13 -19.03
CA PHE A 129 8.88 -2.39 -18.36
C PHE A 129 9.09 -2.41 -16.83
N VAL A 130 9.50 -1.30 -16.18
CA VAL A 130 9.75 -1.20 -14.72
C VAL A 130 10.54 -2.40 -14.17
N PRO A 131 11.88 -2.42 -14.30
CA PRO A 131 12.70 -3.62 -14.07
C PRO A 131 13.07 -3.87 -12.59
N GLY A 132 12.27 -3.40 -11.63
CA GLY A 132 12.67 -3.35 -10.22
C GLY A 132 11.60 -3.76 -9.23
N GLN A 133 12.04 -4.07 -8.00
CA GLN A 133 11.15 -4.26 -6.86
C GLN A 133 10.32 -2.98 -6.65
N ILE A 134 9.01 -3.12 -6.71
CA ILE A 134 8.09 -2.03 -6.38
C ILE A 134 8.09 -1.89 -4.85
N ALA A 135 7.83 -0.70 -4.34
CA ALA A 135 7.50 -0.54 -2.94
C ALA A 135 6.07 -0.03 -2.87
N THR A 136 5.16 -0.76 -2.20
CA THR A 136 3.85 -0.22 -1.85
C THR A 136 4.01 0.65 -0.60
N LEU A 137 3.43 1.83 -0.64
CA LEU A 137 3.59 2.88 0.37
C LEU A 137 2.22 3.43 0.77
N PRO A 138 2.07 3.96 1.99
CA PRO A 138 0.91 4.77 2.33
C PRO A 138 0.81 5.98 1.40
N CYS A 139 -0.38 6.25 0.85
CA CYS A 139 -0.58 7.39 -0.04
C CYS A 139 -0.36 8.75 0.63
N THR A 140 -0.45 8.82 1.96
CA THR A 140 -0.14 10.02 2.74
C THR A 140 1.37 10.29 2.87
N GLY A 141 2.20 9.32 2.50
CA GLY A 141 3.65 9.47 2.40
C GLY A 141 4.09 9.74 0.96
N PRO A 142 5.34 10.21 0.76
CA PRO A 142 5.91 10.41 -0.56
C PRO A 142 5.88 9.13 -1.41
N HIS A 143 5.25 9.19 -2.57
CA HIS A 143 5.19 8.12 -3.56
C HIS A 143 5.17 8.70 -4.97
N ARG A 144 5.34 7.87 -6.00
CA ARG A 144 5.44 8.32 -7.40
C ARG A 144 4.38 7.76 -8.32
N ALA A 145 3.60 6.78 -7.88
CA ALA A 145 2.48 6.28 -8.65
C ALA A 145 1.35 5.78 -7.76
N GLU A 146 0.15 5.76 -8.35
CA GLU A 146 -1.03 5.16 -7.75
C GLU A 146 -1.74 4.27 -8.76
N MET A 147 -2.03 3.05 -8.34
CA MET A 147 -2.69 2.06 -9.16
C MET A 147 -4.16 2.41 -9.38
N ALA A 148 -4.57 2.54 -10.65
CA ALA A 148 -5.90 3.00 -11.03
C ALA A 148 -6.85 1.86 -11.44
N GLY A 149 -6.35 0.81 -12.10
CA GLY A 149 -7.17 -0.32 -12.53
C GLY A 149 -6.52 -1.22 -13.58
N TRP A 150 -7.30 -2.17 -14.11
CA TRP A 150 -6.82 -3.16 -15.07
C TRP A 150 -7.51 -3.02 -16.41
N VAL A 151 -6.79 -3.37 -17.47
CA VAL A 151 -7.39 -3.66 -18.77
C VAL A 151 -7.19 -5.15 -19.05
N GLY A 152 -8.30 -5.88 -19.10
CA GLY A 152 -8.27 -7.29 -19.47
C GLY A 152 -7.90 -7.48 -20.95
N PHE A 153 -7.13 -8.52 -21.22
CA PHE A 153 -6.90 -9.02 -22.57
C PHE A 153 -7.79 -10.24 -22.81
N GLY A 154 -8.53 -10.29 -23.91
CA GLY A 154 -9.42 -11.41 -24.22
C GLY A 154 -10.56 -11.04 -25.16
N ASP A 155 -11.25 -12.06 -25.67
CA ASP A 155 -12.33 -11.95 -26.66
C ASP A 155 -13.67 -11.45 -26.09
N GLY A 156 -13.70 -10.97 -24.85
CA GLY A 156 -14.93 -10.58 -24.14
C GLY A 156 -15.76 -11.75 -23.60
N ARG A 157 -15.37 -13.00 -23.88
CA ARG A 157 -15.97 -14.23 -23.33
C ARG A 157 -15.11 -14.89 -22.26
N GLY A 158 -14.03 -14.22 -21.86
CA GLY A 158 -13.07 -14.72 -20.87
C GLY A 158 -11.99 -15.63 -21.47
N ASN A 159 -11.96 -15.84 -22.79
CA ASN A 159 -10.86 -16.56 -23.42
C ASN A 159 -9.70 -15.60 -23.63
N VAL A 160 -8.54 -15.97 -23.07
CA VAL A 160 -7.36 -15.11 -23.09
C VAL A 160 -6.33 -15.57 -24.14
N GLY A 161 -6.36 -16.86 -24.52
CA GLY A 161 -5.49 -17.41 -25.56
C GLY A 161 -4.01 -17.48 -25.18
N GLU A 162 -3.17 -17.79 -26.16
CA GLU A 162 -1.72 -17.73 -26.03
C GLU A 162 -1.21 -16.29 -25.85
N TYR A 163 0.02 -16.13 -25.36
CA TYR A 163 0.60 -14.82 -25.13
C TYR A 163 0.65 -14.01 -26.44
N PRO A 164 -0.05 -12.85 -26.51
CA PRO A 164 -0.22 -12.09 -27.75
C PRO A 164 1.02 -11.28 -28.16
N GLY A 165 2.06 -11.27 -27.31
CA GLY A 165 3.23 -10.41 -27.46
C GLY A 165 3.06 -9.04 -26.81
N ALA A 166 4.19 -8.47 -26.36
CA ALA A 166 4.20 -7.20 -25.65
C ALA A 166 3.63 -6.03 -26.48
N ALA A 167 3.88 -6.01 -27.80
CA ALA A 167 3.39 -4.96 -28.69
C ALA A 167 1.86 -4.90 -28.73
N ALA A 168 1.19 -6.05 -28.82
CA ALA A 168 -0.28 -6.13 -28.81
C ALA A 168 -0.86 -5.69 -27.45
N LEU A 169 -0.19 -6.04 -26.35
CA LEU A 169 -0.58 -5.58 -25.03
C LEU A 169 -0.42 -4.06 -24.88
N VAL A 170 0.69 -3.48 -25.36
CA VAL A 170 0.93 -2.03 -25.29
C VAL A 170 -0.09 -1.26 -26.13
N GLN A 171 -0.41 -1.73 -27.34
CA GLN A 171 -1.45 -1.11 -28.18
C GLN A 171 -2.80 -1.08 -27.45
N ARG A 172 -3.17 -2.18 -26.79
CA ARG A 172 -4.40 -2.23 -25.99
C ARG A 172 -4.33 -1.36 -24.73
N ALA A 173 -3.16 -1.24 -24.12
CA ALA A 173 -2.92 -0.41 -22.95
C ALA A 173 -3.10 1.08 -23.25
N GLN A 174 -2.61 1.56 -24.41
CA GLN A 174 -2.67 2.97 -24.80
C GLN A 174 -4.10 3.51 -24.75
N GLU A 175 -5.07 2.80 -25.34
CA GLU A 175 -6.47 3.24 -25.29
C GLU A 175 -7.14 2.92 -23.95
N GLY A 176 -6.95 1.69 -23.47
CA GLY A 176 -7.65 1.19 -22.29
C GLY A 176 -7.23 1.89 -21.00
N CYS A 177 -5.91 2.01 -20.76
CA CYS A 177 -5.40 2.62 -19.53
C CYS A 177 -5.65 4.12 -19.48
N LEU A 178 -5.68 4.83 -20.62
CA LEU A 178 -6.11 6.23 -20.65
C LEU A 178 -7.58 6.39 -20.22
N SER A 179 -8.46 5.45 -20.56
CA SER A 179 -9.85 5.45 -20.08
C SER A 179 -9.93 5.11 -18.59
N VAL A 180 -9.26 4.04 -18.16
CA VAL A 180 -9.25 3.59 -16.76
C VAL A 180 -8.74 4.68 -15.82
N THR A 181 -7.60 5.29 -16.12
CA THR A 181 -6.99 6.34 -15.28
C THR A 181 -7.83 7.61 -15.23
N ARG A 182 -8.45 8.02 -16.34
CA ARG A 182 -9.35 9.18 -16.35
C ARG A 182 -10.61 8.97 -15.51
N ASN A 183 -11.15 7.75 -15.50
CA ASN A 183 -12.33 7.41 -14.69
C ASN A 183 -12.02 7.15 -13.21
N TYR A 184 -10.74 6.90 -12.91
CA TYR A 184 -10.27 6.70 -11.56
C TYR A 184 -10.25 8.01 -10.76
N VAL A 185 -9.86 9.12 -11.40
CA VAL A 185 -9.69 10.44 -10.77
C VAL A 185 -11.04 11.15 -10.69
N LEU A 186 -11.40 11.60 -9.49
CA LEU A 186 -12.67 12.31 -9.28
C LEU A 186 -12.72 13.63 -10.05
N ASP A 187 -11.64 14.40 -10.00
CA ASP A 187 -11.49 15.72 -10.63
C ASP A 187 -10.13 15.87 -11.34
N PRO A 188 -10.07 15.75 -12.67
CA PRO A 188 -8.80 15.81 -13.40
C PRO A 188 -8.00 17.11 -13.22
N LEU A 189 -8.63 18.22 -12.81
CA LEU A 189 -7.91 19.46 -12.53
C LEU A 189 -7.00 19.33 -11.30
N SER A 190 -7.30 18.42 -10.37
CA SER A 190 -6.48 18.22 -9.18
C SER A 190 -5.19 17.44 -9.46
N LEU A 191 -5.03 16.83 -10.64
CA LEU A 191 -3.81 16.12 -10.99
C LEU A 191 -2.65 17.11 -11.20
N PRO A 192 -1.48 16.91 -10.61
CA PRO A 192 -0.29 17.67 -10.99
C PRO A 192 -0.02 17.55 -12.50
N ALA A 193 0.54 18.60 -13.12
CA ALA A 193 0.77 18.63 -14.56
C ALA A 193 1.80 17.59 -15.05
N ASP A 194 2.69 17.12 -14.17
CA ASP A 194 3.67 16.06 -14.42
C ASP A 194 3.15 14.64 -14.11
N VAL A 195 1.85 14.50 -13.83
CA VAL A 195 1.20 13.21 -13.62
C VAL A 195 0.59 12.70 -14.91
N HIS A 196 0.98 11.49 -15.30
CA HIS A 196 0.55 10.86 -16.54
C HIS A 196 0.07 9.43 -16.32
N ALA A 197 -0.83 8.97 -17.17
CA ALA A 197 -1.21 7.57 -17.22
C ALA A 197 -0.04 6.74 -17.77
N ARG A 198 0.32 5.69 -17.04
CA ARG A 198 1.30 4.70 -17.45
C ARG A 198 0.72 3.30 -17.27
N TRP A 199 1.39 2.32 -17.86
CA TRP A 199 0.91 0.94 -17.85
C TRP A 199 2.06 -0.05 -17.74
N TYR A 200 1.72 -1.21 -17.18
CA TYR A 200 2.56 -2.40 -17.21
C TYR A 200 1.82 -3.52 -17.94
N VAL A 201 2.52 -4.14 -18.87
CA VAL A 201 2.02 -5.29 -19.62
C VAL A 201 2.67 -6.57 -19.07
N PRO A 202 1.91 -7.65 -18.82
CA PRO A 202 2.47 -8.90 -18.33
C PRO A 202 3.46 -9.48 -19.35
N ARG A 203 4.51 -10.12 -18.86
CA ARG A 203 5.45 -10.92 -19.65
C ARG A 203 4.86 -12.29 -19.94
N ASP A 204 5.43 -13.00 -20.90
CA ASP A 204 5.04 -14.38 -21.25
C ASP A 204 5.08 -15.33 -20.03
N SER A 205 6.08 -15.19 -19.17
CA SER A 205 6.19 -15.97 -17.93
C SER A 205 5.14 -15.64 -16.87
N GLU A 206 4.55 -14.45 -16.90
CA GLU A 206 3.44 -14.04 -16.03
C GLU A 206 2.11 -14.45 -16.64
N TRP A 207 1.99 -14.34 -17.96
CA TRP A 207 0.86 -14.81 -18.74
C TRP A 207 0.61 -16.31 -18.54
N SER A 208 1.65 -17.12 -18.73
CA SER A 208 1.59 -18.57 -18.49
C SER A 208 1.25 -18.97 -17.05
N ARG A 209 1.42 -18.04 -16.08
CA ARG A 209 0.99 -18.20 -14.67
C ARG A 209 -0.41 -17.64 -14.39
N GLY A 210 -1.13 -17.17 -15.40
CA GLY A 210 -2.51 -16.68 -15.32
C GLY A 210 -2.67 -15.16 -15.22
N SER A 211 -1.58 -14.38 -15.31
CA SER A 211 -1.67 -12.91 -15.29
C SER A 211 -1.97 -12.37 -16.68
N HIS A 212 -3.26 -12.14 -16.94
CA HIS A 212 -3.81 -11.82 -18.25
C HIS A 212 -4.32 -10.38 -18.38
N SER A 213 -3.92 -9.51 -17.46
CA SER A 213 -4.39 -8.12 -17.40
C SER A 213 -3.23 -7.15 -17.44
N ILE A 214 -3.46 -6.05 -18.14
CA ILE A 214 -2.58 -4.88 -18.18
C ILE A 214 -2.87 -4.05 -16.93
N THR A 215 -1.84 -3.65 -16.21
CA THR A 215 -1.97 -2.82 -15.00
C THR A 215 -1.84 -1.34 -15.40
N CYS A 216 -2.84 -0.53 -15.05
CA CYS A 216 -2.88 0.90 -15.32
C CYS A 216 -2.65 1.69 -14.03
N PHE A 217 -1.80 2.71 -14.09
CA PHE A 217 -1.48 3.55 -12.94
C PHE A 217 -1.25 4.99 -13.38
N LEU A 218 -1.44 5.93 -12.47
CA LEU A 218 -1.02 7.32 -12.61
C LEU A 218 0.39 7.44 -12.03
N ALA A 219 1.29 8.15 -12.70
CA ALA A 219 2.66 8.33 -12.24
C ALA A 219 3.11 9.79 -12.35
N ALA A 220 3.76 10.29 -11.30
CA ALA A 220 4.50 11.56 -11.33
C ALA A 220 5.94 11.33 -11.79
N ASP A 221 6.32 12.04 -12.85
CA ASP A 221 7.66 11.93 -13.42
C ASP A 221 8.70 12.71 -12.60
N GLN A 222 8.31 13.84 -12.00
CA GLN A 222 9.27 14.73 -11.34
C GLN A 222 9.22 14.63 -9.82
N ALA A 223 8.22 15.25 -9.20
CA ALA A 223 8.13 15.41 -7.75
C ALA A 223 7.29 14.28 -7.14
N PRO A 224 7.67 13.74 -5.97
CA PRO A 224 6.82 12.77 -5.28
C PRO A 224 5.53 13.44 -4.78
N ILE A 225 4.46 12.66 -4.75
CA ILE A 225 3.14 13.04 -4.28
C ILE A 225 2.95 12.47 -2.87
N SER A 226 2.24 13.17 -1.99
CA SER A 226 1.99 12.72 -0.60
C SER A 226 0.50 12.68 -0.27
N ARG A 227 -0.33 12.42 -1.29
CA ARG A 227 -1.79 12.24 -1.21
C ARG A 227 -2.25 11.27 -2.29
N SER A 228 -3.43 10.70 -2.15
CA SER A 228 -4.04 9.94 -3.26
C SER A 228 -4.39 10.88 -4.42
N LEU A 229 -4.14 10.42 -5.63
CA LEU A 229 -4.54 10.98 -6.91
C LEU A 229 -5.98 10.63 -7.29
N ARG A 230 -6.57 9.61 -6.66
CA ARG A 230 -7.98 9.27 -6.86
C ARG A 230 -8.88 10.42 -6.44
N GLU A 231 -8.60 10.92 -5.24
CA GLU A 231 -9.43 11.81 -4.42
C GLU A 231 -10.83 11.22 -4.19
N ASP A 232 -11.20 10.97 -2.92
CA ASP A 232 -12.44 10.24 -2.61
C ASP A 232 -13.68 11.16 -2.74
N ALA A 233 -14.81 10.61 -3.19
CA ALA A 233 -16.08 11.34 -3.10
C ALA A 233 -16.43 11.74 -1.66
N ALA A 234 -15.90 11.02 -0.67
CA ALA A 234 -16.05 11.35 0.75
C ALA A 234 -15.44 12.72 1.14
N ILE A 235 -14.51 13.28 0.35
CA ILE A 235 -13.89 14.58 0.67
C ILE A 235 -14.67 15.77 0.05
N VAL A 236 -15.61 15.54 -0.87
CA VAL A 236 -16.43 16.61 -1.49
C VAL A 236 -17.88 16.57 -1.02
N ASN A 237 -18.52 17.74 -0.97
CA ASN A 237 -19.93 17.83 -0.60
C ASN A 237 -20.83 17.42 -1.78
N THR A 238 -22.14 17.29 -1.54
CA THR A 238 -23.10 16.83 -2.56
C THR A 238 -23.12 17.72 -3.81
N ASP A 239 -23.09 19.05 -3.65
CA ASP A 239 -23.12 19.98 -4.79
C ASP A 239 -21.83 19.91 -5.61
N GLN A 240 -20.68 19.85 -4.92
CA GLN A 240 -19.38 19.65 -5.54
C GLN A 240 -19.33 18.33 -6.33
N LEU A 241 -19.77 17.23 -5.73
CA LEU A 241 -19.81 15.92 -6.38
C LEU A 241 -20.73 15.93 -7.60
N HIS A 242 -21.94 16.50 -7.48
CA HIS A 242 -22.88 16.61 -8.60
C HIS A 242 -22.28 17.39 -9.76
N PHE A 243 -21.62 18.51 -9.48
CA PHE A 243 -20.95 19.29 -10.51
C PHE A 243 -19.80 18.52 -11.19
N LEU A 244 -18.90 17.91 -10.41
CA LEU A 244 -17.78 17.13 -10.95
C LEU A 244 -18.25 15.95 -11.81
N LEU A 245 -19.33 15.28 -11.41
CA LEU A 245 -19.95 14.20 -12.20
C LEU A 245 -20.68 14.74 -13.44
N ALA A 246 -21.29 15.92 -13.37
CA ALA A 246 -21.97 16.53 -14.51
C ALA A 246 -20.99 16.90 -15.62
N ILE A 247 -19.81 17.43 -15.27
CA ILE A 247 -18.84 17.92 -16.26
C ILE A 247 -17.91 16.85 -16.83
N ARG A 248 -17.79 15.71 -16.14
CA ARG A 248 -16.77 14.68 -16.40
C ARG A 248 -16.65 14.30 -17.87
N ASP A 249 -17.74 13.81 -18.46
CA ASP A 249 -17.69 13.21 -19.80
C ASP A 249 -17.33 14.25 -20.87
N CYS A 250 -17.92 15.45 -20.79
CA CYS A 250 -17.61 16.55 -21.71
C CYS A 250 -16.13 16.94 -21.59
N VAL A 251 -15.63 17.19 -20.38
CA VAL A 251 -14.21 17.56 -20.15
C VAL A 251 -13.26 16.49 -20.66
N GLN A 252 -13.52 15.21 -20.37
CA GLN A 252 -12.67 14.09 -20.81
C GLN A 252 -12.66 13.92 -22.32
N LEU A 253 -13.81 14.09 -22.99
CA LEU A 253 -13.93 13.96 -24.45
C LEU A 253 -13.32 15.15 -25.18
N THR A 254 -13.48 16.38 -24.67
CA THR A 254 -12.78 17.54 -25.23
C THR A 254 -11.26 17.38 -25.14
N ALA A 255 -10.73 16.93 -23.99
CA ALA A 255 -9.30 16.63 -23.87
C ALA A 255 -8.84 15.51 -24.82
N ARG A 256 -9.71 14.52 -25.12
CA ARG A 256 -9.43 13.50 -26.14
C ARG A 256 -9.37 14.10 -27.54
N VAL A 257 -10.30 15.00 -27.88
CA VAL A 257 -10.30 15.72 -29.15
C VAL A 257 -9.00 16.51 -29.33
N ASP A 258 -8.54 17.22 -28.30
CA ASP A 258 -7.29 18.00 -28.34
C ASP A 258 -6.08 17.11 -28.68
N ALA A 259 -5.97 15.95 -28.02
CA ALA A 259 -4.92 14.97 -28.30
C ALA A 259 -5.00 14.42 -29.74
N LEU A 260 -6.20 14.09 -30.20
CA LEU A 260 -6.43 13.56 -31.55
C LEU A 260 -6.24 14.62 -32.65
N LEU A 261 -6.46 15.89 -32.36
CA LEU A 261 -6.27 16.98 -33.31
C LEU A 261 -4.79 17.11 -33.71
N THR A 262 -3.89 16.92 -32.73
CA THR A 262 -2.44 17.08 -32.91
C THR A 262 -1.83 15.89 -33.67
N ALA A 263 -2.20 14.66 -33.33
CA ALA A 263 -1.53 13.45 -33.84
C ALA A 263 -2.45 12.25 -34.12
N GLY A 264 -3.77 12.42 -34.03
CA GLY A 264 -4.74 11.32 -34.09
C GLY A 264 -5.21 10.95 -35.51
N PRO A 265 -5.66 9.70 -35.71
CA PRO A 265 -6.33 9.28 -36.94
C PRO A 265 -7.63 10.07 -37.17
N PRO A 266 -7.95 10.50 -38.41
CA PRO A 266 -9.15 11.29 -38.69
C PRO A 266 -10.47 10.59 -38.31
N ALA A 267 -10.55 9.26 -38.45
CA ALA A 267 -11.73 8.49 -38.08
C ALA A 267 -12.01 8.54 -36.57
N GLU A 268 -10.95 8.46 -35.75
CA GLU A 268 -11.07 8.58 -34.30
C GLU A 268 -11.44 10.00 -33.88
N LEU A 269 -10.83 11.00 -34.51
CA LEU A 269 -11.18 12.41 -34.27
C LEU A 269 -12.67 12.64 -34.57
N ARG A 270 -13.18 12.15 -35.71
CA ARG A 270 -14.60 12.28 -36.08
C ARG A 270 -15.52 11.63 -35.05
N SER A 271 -15.17 10.43 -34.58
CA SER A 271 -15.92 9.73 -33.53
C SER A 271 -15.89 10.49 -32.20
N ALA A 272 -14.74 11.02 -31.79
CA ALA A 272 -14.59 11.79 -30.56
C ALA A 272 -15.37 13.12 -30.61
N VAL A 273 -15.39 13.81 -31.75
CA VAL A 273 -16.17 15.05 -31.94
C VAL A 273 -17.67 14.77 -31.81
N ALA A 274 -18.19 13.70 -32.42
CA ALA A 274 -19.59 13.32 -32.27
C ALA A 274 -19.95 13.00 -30.80
N GLN A 275 -19.11 12.24 -30.11
CA GLN A 275 -19.30 11.94 -28.67
C GLN A 275 -19.24 13.21 -27.81
N THR A 276 -18.39 14.18 -28.18
CA THR A 276 -18.27 15.46 -27.46
C THR A 276 -19.58 16.27 -27.55
N VAL A 277 -20.23 16.29 -28.72
CA VAL A 277 -21.54 16.95 -28.89
C VAL A 277 -22.57 16.37 -27.90
N ASP A 278 -22.68 15.05 -27.84
CA ASP A 278 -23.63 14.38 -26.95
C ASP A 278 -23.31 14.62 -25.47
N ALA A 279 -22.03 14.50 -25.10
CA ALA A 279 -21.59 14.65 -23.71
C ALA A 279 -21.72 16.09 -23.20
N CYS A 280 -21.37 17.09 -24.00
CA CYS A 280 -21.46 18.50 -23.60
C CYS A 280 -22.91 19.00 -23.60
N SER A 281 -23.76 18.49 -24.50
CA SER A 281 -25.22 18.72 -24.43
C SER A 281 -25.80 18.13 -23.15
N ALA A 282 -25.44 16.89 -22.81
CA ALA A 282 -25.88 16.24 -21.57
C ALA A 282 -25.38 16.98 -20.31
N MET A 283 -24.16 17.52 -20.34
CA MET A 283 -23.63 18.37 -19.28
C MET A 283 -24.49 19.63 -19.11
N GLY A 284 -24.83 20.33 -20.20
CA GLY A 284 -25.70 21.51 -20.17
C GLY A 284 -27.04 21.22 -19.50
N VAL A 285 -27.71 20.13 -19.88
CA VAL A 285 -28.98 19.70 -19.27
C VAL A 285 -28.83 19.37 -17.77
N LYS A 286 -27.78 18.63 -17.39
CA LYS A 286 -27.53 18.28 -15.97
C LYS A 286 -27.29 19.54 -15.13
N VAL A 287 -26.53 20.50 -15.66
CA VAL A 287 -26.25 21.76 -14.97
C VAL A 287 -27.50 22.64 -14.89
N ASP A 288 -28.30 22.72 -15.94
CA ASP A 288 -29.51 23.57 -15.97
C ASP A 288 -30.64 23.06 -15.05
N THR A 289 -30.79 21.73 -14.93
CA THR A 289 -31.91 21.12 -14.18
C THR A 289 -31.63 20.88 -12.70
N GLN A 290 -30.36 20.91 -12.29
CA GLN A 290 -29.95 20.67 -10.90
C GLN A 290 -30.16 21.94 -10.05
N PRO A 291 -30.77 21.86 -8.86
CA PRO A 291 -30.75 22.97 -7.93
C PRO A 291 -29.33 23.20 -7.40
N TRP A 292 -28.85 24.44 -7.49
CA TRP A 292 -27.52 24.84 -7.04
C TRP A 292 -27.61 25.81 -5.85
N PRO A 293 -26.57 25.90 -5.01
CA PRO A 293 -26.44 26.95 -4.03
C PRO A 293 -26.54 28.34 -4.68
N SER A 294 -27.18 29.30 -4.01
CA SER A 294 -27.41 30.66 -4.54
C SER A 294 -26.11 31.39 -4.91
N GLU A 295 -24.98 31.03 -4.29
CA GLU A 295 -23.66 31.57 -4.62
C GLU A 295 -23.15 31.10 -5.99
N ALA A 296 -23.53 29.89 -6.44
CA ALA A 296 -23.08 29.29 -7.69
C ALA A 296 -24.05 29.50 -8.86
N GLU A 297 -25.33 29.75 -8.58
CA GLU A 297 -26.39 29.89 -9.59
C GLU A 297 -26.05 30.89 -10.72
N PRO A 298 -25.53 32.11 -10.46
CA PRO A 298 -25.18 33.03 -11.55
C PRO A 298 -24.06 32.49 -12.47
N ALA A 299 -23.09 31.77 -11.90
CA ALA A 299 -22.00 31.18 -12.66
C ALA A 299 -22.47 29.96 -13.48
N MET A 300 -23.41 29.17 -12.95
CA MET A 300 -24.03 28.04 -13.65
C MET A 300 -24.80 28.51 -14.88
N LEU A 301 -25.58 29.59 -14.75
CA LEU A 301 -26.31 30.19 -15.89
C LEU A 301 -25.36 30.65 -17.01
N GLN A 302 -24.23 31.26 -16.65
CA GLN A 302 -23.22 31.66 -17.64
C GLN A 302 -22.54 30.45 -18.28
N LEU A 303 -22.29 29.39 -17.51
CA LEU A 303 -21.76 28.14 -18.06
C LEU A 303 -22.74 27.50 -19.06
N VAL A 304 -24.03 27.42 -18.73
CA VAL A 304 -25.07 26.92 -19.66
C VAL A 304 -25.12 27.77 -20.93
N ALA A 305 -25.11 29.10 -20.81
CA ALA A 305 -25.11 30.00 -21.97
C ALA A 305 -23.87 29.81 -22.86
N ASP A 306 -22.69 29.57 -22.28
CA ASP A 306 -21.49 29.26 -23.05
C ASP A 306 -21.59 27.91 -23.78
N LEU A 307 -22.18 26.90 -23.15
CA LEU A 307 -22.40 25.59 -23.76
C LEU A 307 -23.40 25.68 -24.92
N ASP A 308 -24.50 26.39 -24.73
CA ASP A 308 -25.50 26.62 -25.78
C ASP A 308 -24.90 27.37 -26.97
N ALA A 309 -24.02 28.34 -26.72
CA ALA A 309 -23.31 29.07 -27.77
C ALA A 309 -22.24 28.20 -28.48
N ALA A 310 -21.59 27.28 -27.77
CA ALA A 310 -20.56 26.41 -28.33
C ALA A 310 -21.14 25.20 -29.09
N LEU A 311 -22.29 24.69 -28.68
CA LEU A 311 -22.89 23.45 -29.21
C LEU A 311 -23.07 23.46 -30.74
N PRO A 312 -23.56 24.55 -31.39
CA PRO A 312 -23.68 24.61 -32.85
C PRO A 312 -22.34 24.50 -33.58
N LEU A 313 -21.25 24.99 -32.98
CA LEU A 313 -19.90 24.90 -33.56
C LEU A 313 -19.41 23.45 -33.53
N TRP A 314 -19.62 22.75 -32.42
CA TRP A 314 -19.29 21.33 -32.28
C TRP A 314 -20.16 20.45 -33.20
N GLN A 315 -21.45 20.75 -33.34
CA GLN A 315 -22.34 20.07 -34.29
C GLN A 315 -21.90 20.31 -35.75
N SER A 316 -21.48 21.53 -36.08
CA SER A 316 -20.92 21.86 -37.39
C SER A 316 -19.64 21.06 -37.67
N ALA A 317 -18.76 20.90 -36.67
CA ALA A 317 -17.56 20.08 -36.78
C ALA A 317 -17.89 18.59 -36.98
N ALA A 318 -18.88 18.06 -36.25
CA ALA A 318 -19.37 16.68 -36.40
C ALA A 318 -19.93 16.41 -37.82
N GLY A 319 -20.50 17.45 -38.46
CA GLY A 319 -21.01 17.40 -39.83
C GLY A 319 -19.98 17.62 -40.94
N ALA A 320 -18.68 17.74 -40.61
CA ALA A 320 -17.64 17.98 -41.60
C ALA A 320 -17.51 16.81 -42.61
N THR A 321 -17.39 17.15 -43.89
CA THR A 321 -17.39 16.17 -44.99
C THR A 321 -16.00 15.69 -45.39
N SER A 322 -14.95 16.41 -44.99
CA SER A 322 -13.55 16.05 -45.25
C SER A 322 -12.71 16.21 -43.98
N ASP A 323 -11.53 15.57 -43.96
CA ASP A 323 -10.67 15.59 -42.77
C ASP A 323 -10.06 16.98 -42.51
N ASN A 324 -9.75 17.75 -43.55
CA ASN A 324 -9.29 19.14 -43.41
C ASN A 324 -10.41 20.05 -42.88
N ASP A 325 -11.64 19.88 -43.40
CA ASP A 325 -12.82 20.62 -42.91
C ASP A 325 -13.10 20.29 -41.44
N LEU A 326 -12.99 19.01 -41.05
CA LEU A 326 -13.14 18.56 -39.67
C LEU A 326 -12.15 19.27 -38.73
N ARG A 327 -10.86 19.23 -39.05
CA ARG A 327 -9.82 19.86 -38.22
C ARG A 327 -10.06 21.36 -38.09
N HIS A 328 -10.34 22.05 -39.19
CA HIS A 328 -10.59 23.49 -39.19
C HIS A 328 -11.80 23.87 -38.32
N ARG A 329 -12.90 23.12 -38.40
CA ARG A 329 -14.10 23.39 -37.59
C ARG A 329 -13.89 23.05 -36.11
N VAL A 330 -13.12 22.00 -35.80
CA VAL A 330 -12.73 21.70 -34.41
C VAL A 330 -11.91 22.84 -33.83
N GLU A 331 -10.92 23.36 -34.56
CA GLU A 331 -10.12 24.52 -34.12
C GLU A 331 -11.00 25.76 -33.88
N GLN A 332 -11.96 26.03 -34.76
CA GLN A 332 -12.94 27.12 -34.57
C GLN A 332 -13.81 26.90 -33.32
N ALA A 333 -14.28 25.68 -33.09
CA ALA A 333 -15.08 25.35 -31.91
C ALA A 333 -14.26 25.51 -30.61
N GLN A 334 -12.99 25.11 -30.60
CA GLN A 334 -12.07 25.26 -29.46
C GLN A 334 -11.74 26.72 -29.14
N GLN A 335 -11.73 27.61 -30.14
CA GLN A 335 -11.52 29.04 -29.90
C GLN A 335 -12.66 29.68 -29.08
N ARG A 336 -13.85 29.05 -29.02
CA ARG A 336 -14.91 29.52 -28.14
C ARG A 336 -14.57 29.16 -26.69
N HIS A 337 -14.12 30.17 -25.95
CA HIS A 337 -13.68 30.03 -24.57
C HIS A 337 -14.83 29.73 -23.57
N VAL A 338 -15.02 28.45 -23.24
CA VAL A 338 -15.74 27.96 -22.04
C VAL A 338 -14.95 28.03 -20.70
N PRO A 339 -13.58 28.06 -20.65
CA PRO A 339 -12.85 27.92 -19.39
C PRO A 339 -13.18 28.96 -18.31
N THR A 340 -13.52 30.19 -18.69
CA THR A 340 -13.73 31.28 -17.73
C THR A 340 -14.91 31.03 -16.79
N HIS A 341 -16.07 30.65 -17.33
CA HIS A 341 -17.27 30.40 -16.53
C HIS A 341 -17.21 29.03 -15.83
N MET A 342 -16.55 28.03 -16.44
CA MET A 342 -16.22 26.78 -15.75
C MET A 342 -15.41 27.05 -14.46
N LEU A 343 -14.37 27.88 -14.53
CA LEU A 343 -13.59 28.27 -13.35
C LEU A 343 -14.39 29.14 -12.37
N ALA A 344 -15.33 29.96 -12.85
CA ALA A 344 -16.21 30.75 -11.99
C ALA A 344 -17.14 29.87 -11.14
N VAL A 345 -17.73 28.83 -11.76
CA VAL A 345 -18.52 27.82 -11.05
C VAL A 345 -17.66 27.11 -10.01
N ARG A 346 -16.46 26.68 -10.39
CA ARG A 346 -15.54 25.99 -9.47
C ARG A 346 -15.20 26.86 -8.25
N ARG A 347 -14.92 28.16 -8.46
CA ARG A 347 -14.72 29.12 -7.36
C ARG A 347 -15.95 29.22 -6.44
N ALA A 348 -17.15 29.32 -7.00
CA ALA A 348 -18.38 29.42 -6.22
C ALA A 348 -18.67 28.14 -5.41
N LEU A 349 -18.33 26.97 -5.96
CA LEU A 349 -18.41 25.68 -5.26
C LEU A 349 -17.19 25.36 -4.39
N LYS A 350 -16.22 26.29 -4.26
CA LYS A 350 -14.97 26.13 -3.52
C LYS A 350 -14.13 24.93 -3.99
N LEU A 351 -14.23 24.55 -5.26
CA LEU A 351 -13.40 23.54 -5.90
C LEU A 351 -12.07 24.14 -6.36
N SER A 352 -11.08 23.28 -6.56
CA SER A 352 -9.78 23.64 -7.13
C SER A 352 -9.96 24.41 -8.44
N THR A 353 -9.14 25.44 -8.65
CA THR A 353 -9.17 26.26 -9.88
C THR A 353 -7.83 26.32 -10.58
N THR A 354 -6.81 25.74 -9.95
CA THR A 354 -5.45 25.63 -10.49
C THR A 354 -5.12 24.16 -10.71
N GLN A 355 -4.43 23.84 -11.81
CA GLN A 355 -3.98 22.48 -12.07
C GLN A 355 -3.09 21.97 -10.92
N GLY A 356 -3.37 20.77 -10.40
CA GLY A 356 -2.59 20.11 -9.34
C GLY A 356 -3.01 20.46 -7.92
N GLU A 357 -3.87 21.46 -7.75
CA GLU A 357 -4.41 21.83 -6.44
C GLU A 357 -5.35 20.72 -5.94
N PRO A 358 -5.10 20.12 -4.76
CA PRO A 358 -5.93 19.05 -4.24
C PRO A 358 -7.37 19.51 -4.05
N LEU A 359 -8.34 18.59 -4.15
CA LEU A 359 -9.71 18.89 -3.77
C LEU A 359 -9.78 19.40 -2.31
N PRO A 360 -10.70 20.32 -2.00
CA PRO A 360 -10.84 20.87 -0.66
C PRO A 360 -11.21 19.75 0.32
N GLU A 361 -10.46 19.63 1.42
CA GLU A 361 -10.91 18.82 2.56
C GLU A 361 -12.08 19.54 3.24
N GLN A 362 -13.15 18.79 3.53
CA GLN A 362 -14.33 19.28 4.25
C GLN A 362 -14.10 19.44 5.75
#